data_AF-A0A4D8ZQQ7-F1
#
_entry.id   AF-A0A4D8ZQQ7-F1
#
_cell.length_a   1.000
_cell.length_b   1.000
_cell.length_c   1.000
_cell.angle_alpha   90.00
_cell.angle_beta   90.00
_cell.angle_gamma   90.00
#
_symmetry.space_group_name_H-M   'P 1'
#
loop_
_entity.id
_entity.type
_entity.pdbx_description
1 polymer ?
#
loop_
_entity_poly.entity_id
_entity_poly.type
_entity_poly.pdbx_seq_one_letter_code
_entity_poly.pdbx_strand_id
1 'polypeptide(L)'
;MNSIESFFISLESLLNQASSMAVVLLLRAAWISCTLPLLAAFIPSPQFSAFRRFLLLLAGRGKIMDSSSTKFSVPQRYFCHFYIVGFIWTTFLLVATWIYAYKMAPVVSESSLYSVIASHLTGVSQEFSFRNSHSSMGEYKYGIWNSVFLLLLMEAQVLRRLIESIYVFKYSPSARMHIAGYLTGLFFYTAAPLSLCCTYSVEVFKLVANLLAEFIVKGKDRMQVTEPSFREYVYPLLQLKWYAWIGAAFFFWGWIHQYRCHAILGSIRENGNKVNEYAIPECDWFEYVSSPHYLAESVIYGGLVIASRFSDITTWLVFVFTVANLSLAAGETHRWYVRKFDKYPRNRCAIIPFIY
;
A
#
# COMPACT_ATOMS: atom_id res chain seq x y z
N MET A 1 17.04 12.58 34.58
CA MET A 1 16.25 12.32 33.37
C MET A 1 17.10 11.51 32.42
N ASN A 2 16.76 10.25 32.18
CA ASN A 2 17.53 9.42 31.26
C ASN A 2 17.29 9.87 29.82
N SER A 3 18.27 9.64 28.92
CA SER A 3 18.19 10.02 27.49
C SER A 3 16.89 9.57 26.82
N ILE A 4 16.36 8.42 27.25
CA ILE A 4 15.07 7.86 26.78
C ILE A 4 13.88 8.73 27.21
N GLU A 5 13.80 9.18 28.46
CA GLU A 5 12.71 10.06 28.94
C GLU A 5 12.70 11.39 28.18
N SER A 6 13.88 11.97 27.94
CA SER A 6 14.02 13.20 27.15
C SER A 6 13.52 13.04 25.70
N PHE A 7 13.80 11.89 25.07
CA PHE A 7 13.28 11.58 23.74
C PHE A 7 11.76 11.51 23.71
N PHE A 8 11.12 10.85 24.70
CA PHE A 8 9.66 10.74 24.75
C PHE A 8 8.98 12.09 25.01
N ILE A 9 9.52 12.92 25.91
CA ILE A 9 8.99 14.27 26.14
C ILE A 9 9.06 15.12 24.86
N SER A 10 10.17 15.02 24.12
CA SER A 10 10.33 15.71 22.83
C SER A 10 9.35 15.20 21.78
N LEU A 11 9.17 13.87 21.68
CA LEU A 11 8.23 13.23 20.76
C LEU A 11 6.79 13.61 21.07
N GLU A 12 6.40 13.61 22.35
CA GLU A 12 5.05 13.98 22.80
C GLU A 12 4.77 15.46 22.50
N SER A 13 5.73 16.35 22.74
CA SER A 13 5.64 17.77 22.37
C SER A 13 5.43 17.95 20.86
N LEU A 14 6.19 17.22 20.03
CA LEU A 14 6.07 17.26 18.57
C LEU A 14 4.70 16.73 18.11
N LEU A 15 4.23 15.61 18.67
CA LEU A 15 2.91 15.06 18.35
C LEU A 15 1.77 15.98 18.81
N ASN A 16 1.92 16.69 19.91
CA ASN A 16 0.92 17.65 20.39
C ASN A 16 0.80 18.88 19.49
N GLN A 17 1.89 19.29 18.83
CA GLN A 17 1.87 20.35 17.80
C GLN A 17 1.39 19.84 16.43
N ALA A 18 1.49 18.53 16.16
CA ALA A 18 1.07 17.95 14.90
C ALA A 18 -0.47 17.92 14.78
N SER A 19 -0.99 18.39 13.64
CA SER A 19 -2.39 18.22 13.28
C SER A 19 -2.55 17.08 12.28
N SER A 20 -3.59 16.24 12.46
CA SER A 20 -3.92 15.17 11.51
C SER A 20 -4.11 15.73 10.10
N MET A 21 -4.70 16.92 9.99
CA MET A 21 -4.87 17.65 8.73
C MET A 21 -3.52 17.97 8.05
N ALA A 22 -2.51 18.43 8.79
CA ALA A 22 -1.20 18.75 8.21
C ALA A 22 -0.51 17.50 7.65
N VAL A 23 -0.56 16.37 8.36
CA VAL A 23 0.01 15.09 7.88
C VAL A 23 -0.66 14.65 6.59
N VAL A 24 -2.00 14.71 6.53
CA VAL A 24 -2.77 14.39 5.32
C VAL A 24 -2.38 15.30 4.16
N LEU A 25 -2.28 16.60 4.38
CA LEU A 25 -1.90 17.56 3.33
C LEU A 25 -0.48 17.33 2.82
N LEU A 26 0.48 17.07 3.71
CA LEU A 26 1.86 16.77 3.33
C LEU A 26 1.95 15.48 2.51
N LEU A 27 1.25 14.42 2.90
CA LEU A 27 1.21 13.18 2.13
C LEU A 27 0.59 13.40 0.75
N ARG A 28 -0.52 14.13 0.66
CA ARG A 28 -1.16 14.45 -0.62
C ARG A 28 -0.23 15.27 -1.51
N ALA A 29 0.44 16.29 -0.96
CA ALA A 29 1.40 17.10 -1.68
C ALA A 29 2.59 16.26 -2.19
N ALA A 30 3.08 15.33 -1.37
CA ALA A 30 4.15 14.40 -1.77
C ALA A 30 3.70 13.51 -2.94
N TRP A 31 2.52 12.88 -2.84
CA TRP A 31 1.99 12.06 -3.95
C TRP A 31 1.79 12.86 -5.22
N ILE A 32 1.22 14.06 -5.15
CA ILE A 32 1.04 14.95 -6.31
C ILE A 32 2.41 15.28 -6.92
N SER A 33 3.39 15.67 -6.11
CA SER A 33 4.73 16.03 -6.56
C SER A 33 5.46 14.87 -7.24
N CYS A 34 5.26 13.64 -6.76
CA CYS A 34 5.81 12.44 -7.39
C CYS A 34 5.04 12.02 -8.65
N THR A 35 3.73 12.26 -8.72
CA THR A 35 2.87 11.79 -9.81
C THR A 35 2.90 12.72 -11.03
N LEU A 36 2.93 14.04 -10.83
CA LEU A 36 2.90 15.02 -11.92
C LEU A 36 4.03 14.81 -12.95
N PRO A 37 5.30 14.59 -12.56
CA PRO A 37 6.37 14.25 -13.50
C PRO A 37 6.05 13.01 -14.35
N LEU A 38 5.47 11.98 -13.74
CA LEU A 38 5.14 10.73 -14.42
C LEU A 38 4.03 10.95 -15.46
N LEU A 39 3.00 11.73 -15.11
CA LEU A 39 1.93 12.09 -16.04
C LEU A 39 2.43 12.95 -17.19
N ALA A 40 3.32 13.92 -16.91
CA ALA A 40 3.94 14.75 -17.94
C ALA A 40 4.78 13.92 -18.93
N ALA A 41 5.35 12.79 -18.50
CA ALA A 41 6.08 11.87 -19.38
C ALA A 41 5.19 11.19 -20.43
N PHE A 42 3.86 11.13 -20.24
CA PHE A 42 2.92 10.58 -21.23
C PHE A 42 2.51 11.59 -22.30
N ILE A 43 2.79 12.89 -22.10
CA ILE A 43 2.39 13.93 -23.07
C ILE A 43 3.22 13.76 -24.36
N PRO A 44 2.59 13.50 -25.52
CA PRO A 44 3.28 13.31 -26.79
C PRO A 44 3.65 14.66 -27.41
N SER A 45 4.58 15.38 -26.77
CA SER A 45 5.08 16.66 -27.28
C SER A 45 6.61 16.68 -27.35
N PRO A 46 7.21 17.26 -28.41
CA PRO A 46 8.65 17.35 -28.58
C PRO A 46 9.33 18.14 -27.45
N GLN A 47 8.64 19.11 -26.85
CA GLN A 47 9.16 19.91 -25.72
C GLN A 47 9.41 19.04 -24.48
N PHE A 48 8.56 18.03 -24.25
CA PHE A 48 8.67 17.10 -23.14
C PHE A 48 9.55 15.87 -23.47
N SER A 49 10.09 15.77 -24.68
CA SER A 49 10.88 14.60 -25.10
C SER A 49 12.17 14.44 -24.29
N ALA A 50 12.88 15.55 -24.03
CA ALA A 50 14.08 15.56 -23.21
C ALA A 50 13.76 15.21 -21.74
N PHE A 51 12.68 15.80 -21.20
CA PHE A 51 12.20 15.53 -19.85
C PHE A 51 11.78 14.06 -19.67
N ARG A 52 11.02 13.50 -20.63
CA ARG A 52 10.65 12.10 -20.65
C ARG A 52 11.88 11.20 -20.67
N ARG A 53 12.87 11.48 -21.53
CA ARG A 53 14.11 10.71 -21.58
C ARG A 53 14.87 10.76 -20.25
N PHE A 54 14.93 11.94 -19.62
CA PHE A 54 15.52 12.10 -18.30
C PHE A 54 14.80 11.27 -17.23
N LEU A 55 13.47 11.34 -17.16
CA LEU A 55 12.69 10.53 -16.21
C LEU A 55 12.87 9.03 -16.44
N LEU A 56 12.89 8.58 -17.70
CA LEU A 56 13.12 7.18 -18.04
C LEU A 56 14.52 6.70 -17.63
N LEU A 57 15.55 7.56 -17.71
CA LEU A 57 16.88 7.26 -17.19
C LEU A 57 16.86 7.09 -15.66
N LEU A 58 16.13 7.95 -14.95
CA LEU A 58 15.97 7.83 -13.49
C LEU A 58 15.18 6.58 -13.07
N ALA A 59 14.23 6.13 -13.90
CA ALA A 59 13.45 4.92 -13.71
C ALA A 59 14.15 3.64 -14.20
N GLY A 60 15.31 3.79 -14.84
CA GLY A 60 16.10 2.71 -15.43
C GLY A 60 16.47 1.63 -14.41
N ARG A 61 16.14 0.38 -14.73
CA ARG A 61 16.45 -0.80 -13.91
C ARG A 61 16.63 -2.07 -14.74
N GLY A 62 17.53 -2.94 -14.28
CA GLY A 62 17.81 -4.24 -14.88
C GLY A 62 18.09 -4.11 -16.38
N LYS A 63 17.31 -4.82 -17.19
CA LYS A 63 17.43 -4.88 -18.66
C LYS A 63 17.17 -3.56 -19.40
N ILE A 64 16.59 -2.58 -18.72
CA ILE A 64 16.25 -1.26 -19.29
C ILE A 64 17.39 -0.25 -19.07
N MET A 65 18.39 -0.59 -18.25
CA MET A 65 19.49 0.32 -17.92
C MET A 65 20.75 -0.02 -18.74
N ASP A 66 21.38 1.00 -19.32
CA ASP A 66 22.63 0.85 -20.06
C ASP A 66 23.81 0.53 -19.12
N SER A 67 24.68 -0.38 -19.55
CA SER A 67 25.78 -0.95 -18.75
C SER A 67 26.90 0.03 -18.38
N SER A 68 26.91 1.23 -18.95
CA SER A 68 27.96 2.25 -18.75
C SER A 68 27.73 3.17 -17.54
N SER A 69 26.53 3.18 -16.95
CA SER A 69 26.17 4.11 -15.85
C SER A 69 26.21 3.41 -14.49
N THR A 70 27.41 3.26 -13.91
CA THR A 70 27.58 2.62 -12.60
C THR A 70 27.53 3.61 -11.43
N LYS A 71 27.82 4.90 -11.66
CA LYS A 71 28.08 5.92 -10.62
C LYS A 71 26.88 6.23 -9.71
N PHE A 72 25.64 6.08 -10.20
CA PHE A 72 24.41 6.35 -9.45
C PHE A 72 23.46 5.14 -9.43
N SER A 73 24.03 3.95 -9.37
CA SER A 73 23.29 2.69 -9.41
C SER A 73 23.49 1.86 -8.15
N VAL A 74 22.44 1.16 -7.75
CA VAL A 74 22.46 0.17 -6.67
C VAL A 74 22.14 -1.22 -7.23
N PRO A 75 22.59 -2.32 -6.60
CA PRO A 75 22.23 -3.67 -7.01
C PRO A 75 20.70 -3.86 -7.05
N GLN A 76 20.18 -4.47 -8.11
CA GLN A 76 18.74 -4.68 -8.26
C GLN A 76 18.16 -5.57 -7.14
N ARG A 77 18.95 -6.49 -6.57
CA ARG A 77 18.55 -7.30 -5.40
C ARG A 77 18.09 -6.48 -4.18
N TYR A 78 18.44 -5.18 -4.11
CA TYR A 78 17.99 -4.29 -3.05
C TYR A 78 16.49 -3.97 -3.11
N PHE A 79 15.76 -4.44 -4.13
CA PHE A 79 14.28 -4.50 -4.07
C PHE A 79 13.78 -5.19 -2.78
N CYS A 80 14.52 -6.18 -2.26
CA CYS A 80 14.19 -6.83 -0.98
C CYS A 80 14.08 -5.83 0.19
N HIS A 81 14.93 -4.78 0.21
CA HIS A 81 14.90 -3.78 1.28
C HIS A 81 13.56 -3.05 1.35
N PHE A 82 12.93 -2.79 0.21
CA PHE A 82 11.63 -2.10 0.18
C PHE A 82 10.56 -2.93 0.87
N TYR A 83 10.55 -4.24 0.63
CA TYR A 83 9.57 -5.13 1.22
C TYR A 83 9.85 -5.39 2.69
N ILE A 84 11.12 -5.43 3.13
CA ILE A 84 11.47 -5.52 4.56
C ILE A 84 10.99 -4.28 5.30
N VAL A 85 11.36 -3.09 4.80
CA VAL A 85 10.95 -1.81 5.41
C VAL A 85 9.43 -1.69 5.38
N GLY A 86 8.81 -1.98 4.24
CA GLY A 86 7.37 -1.95 4.07
C GLY A 86 6.64 -2.91 5.00
N PHE A 87 7.15 -4.12 5.19
CA PHE A 87 6.55 -5.12 6.10
C PHE A 87 6.61 -4.61 7.53
N ILE A 88 7.80 -4.29 8.03
CA ILE A 88 7.98 -3.77 9.41
C ILE A 88 7.08 -2.55 9.66
N TRP A 89 7.07 -1.60 8.71
CA TRP A 89 6.29 -0.37 8.83
C TRP A 89 4.78 -0.60 8.76
N THR A 90 4.31 -1.46 7.85
CA THR A 90 2.88 -1.77 7.69
C THR A 90 2.39 -2.58 8.89
N THR A 91 3.16 -3.55 9.39
CA THR A 91 2.84 -4.28 10.64
C THR A 91 2.72 -3.31 11.81
N PHE A 92 3.66 -2.37 11.96
CA PHE A 92 3.60 -1.36 13.02
C PHE A 92 2.34 -0.50 12.93
N LEU A 93 2.05 0.06 11.75
CA LEU A 93 0.84 0.86 11.54
C LEU A 93 -0.44 0.05 11.77
N LEU A 94 -0.48 -1.20 11.31
CA LEU A 94 -1.61 -2.10 11.48
C LEU A 94 -1.89 -2.35 12.96
N VAL A 95 -0.87 -2.80 13.71
CA VAL A 95 -1.01 -3.09 15.15
C VAL A 95 -1.39 -1.83 15.93
N ALA A 96 -0.71 -0.71 15.67
CA ALA A 96 -1.00 0.55 16.35
C ALA A 96 -2.44 1.05 16.08
N THR A 97 -2.86 1.01 14.82
CA THR A 97 -4.22 1.43 14.43
C THR A 97 -5.28 0.47 14.98
N TRP A 98 -5.00 -0.83 15.03
CA TRP A 98 -5.91 -1.81 15.62
C TRP A 98 -6.09 -1.58 17.12
N ILE A 99 -4.99 -1.38 17.87
CA ILE A 99 -5.07 -1.06 19.30
C ILE A 99 -5.87 0.23 19.51
N TYR A 100 -5.65 1.25 18.69
CA TYR A 100 -6.43 2.50 18.74
C TYR A 100 -7.92 2.26 18.45
N ALA A 101 -8.24 1.48 17.42
CA ALA A 101 -9.61 1.12 17.06
C ALA A 101 -10.34 0.43 18.21
N TYR A 102 -9.64 -0.48 18.90
CA TYR A 102 -10.16 -1.20 20.05
C TYR A 102 -10.37 -0.29 21.25
N LYS A 103 -9.39 0.57 21.59
CA LYS A 103 -9.53 1.52 22.71
C LYS A 103 -10.64 2.57 22.48
N MET A 104 -10.97 2.84 21.23
CA MET A 104 -12.08 3.72 20.84
C MET A 104 -13.41 2.97 20.67
N ALA A 105 -13.42 1.63 20.69
CA ALA A 105 -14.65 0.86 20.71
C ALA A 105 -15.36 1.08 22.06
N PRO A 106 -16.69 1.32 22.08
CA PRO A 106 -17.39 1.46 23.34
C PRO A 106 -17.30 0.12 24.08
N VAL A 107 -17.18 0.17 25.41
CA VAL A 107 -17.56 -0.95 26.27
C VAL A 107 -19.01 -1.29 25.90
N VAL A 108 -19.20 -2.32 25.09
CA VAL A 108 -20.52 -2.82 24.76
C VAL A 108 -21.04 -3.42 26.06
N SER A 109 -21.84 -2.67 26.80
CA SER A 109 -22.78 -3.31 27.71
C SER A 109 -23.75 -4.07 26.81
N GLU A 110 -23.95 -5.35 27.11
CA GLU A 110 -24.86 -6.30 26.42
C GLU A 110 -26.32 -5.78 26.28
N SER A 111 -26.63 -4.63 26.87
CA SER A 111 -27.91 -3.92 26.85
C SER A 111 -28.36 -3.46 25.46
N SER A 112 -27.45 -3.19 24.51
CA SER A 112 -27.83 -2.58 23.22
C SER A 112 -28.46 -3.55 22.19
N LEU A 113 -28.27 -4.87 22.33
CA LEU A 113 -28.82 -5.84 21.37
C LEU A 113 -30.30 -6.13 21.65
N TYR A 114 -30.69 -6.16 22.94
CA TYR A 114 -32.07 -6.34 23.36
C TYR A 114 -32.93 -5.10 23.07
N SER A 115 -32.39 -3.89 23.20
CA SER A 115 -33.15 -2.65 22.96
C SER A 115 -33.42 -2.39 21.48
N VAL A 116 -32.51 -2.76 20.58
CA VAL A 116 -32.72 -2.66 19.11
C VAL A 116 -33.75 -3.68 18.64
N ILE A 117 -33.71 -4.91 19.16
CA ILE A 117 -34.72 -5.94 18.83
C ILE A 117 -36.08 -5.59 19.45
N ALA A 118 -36.11 -5.10 20.70
CA ALA A 118 -37.35 -4.70 21.38
C ALA A 118 -37.99 -3.45 20.74
N SER A 119 -37.20 -2.47 20.28
CA SER A 119 -37.74 -1.28 19.61
C SER A 119 -38.30 -1.60 18.21
N HIS A 120 -37.72 -2.56 17.49
CA HIS A 120 -38.30 -3.06 16.24
C HIS A 120 -39.58 -3.89 16.45
N LEU A 121 -39.77 -4.52 17.61
CA LEU A 121 -40.96 -5.31 17.93
C LEU A 121 -42.09 -4.51 18.60
N THR A 122 -41.77 -3.43 19.32
CA THR A 122 -42.76 -2.66 20.10
C THR A 122 -43.32 -1.43 19.40
N GLY A 123 -42.80 -1.04 18.23
CA GLY A 123 -43.40 0.01 17.39
C GLY A 123 -43.47 1.40 18.02
N VAL A 124 -42.77 1.66 19.13
CA VAL A 124 -42.73 2.97 19.79
C VAL A 124 -41.55 3.78 19.24
N SER A 125 -41.83 4.68 18.31
CA SER A 125 -40.88 5.65 17.81
C SER A 125 -40.69 6.80 18.81
N GLN A 126 -39.59 6.81 19.55
CA GLN A 126 -39.03 8.08 20.06
C GLN A 126 -38.02 8.60 19.04
N GLU A 127 -38.53 9.33 18.04
CA GLU A 127 -37.70 10.26 17.28
C GLU A 127 -37.55 11.59 18.06
N PHE A 128 -36.45 12.30 17.76
CA PHE A 128 -36.12 13.69 18.14
C PHE A 128 -35.31 13.95 19.42
N SER A 129 -33.98 13.75 19.33
CA SER A 129 -32.92 14.76 19.62
C SER A 129 -31.51 14.14 19.73
N PHE A 130 -31.38 12.81 19.80
CA PHE A 130 -30.11 12.11 20.05
C PHE A 130 -29.39 11.58 18.79
N ARG A 131 -29.87 11.94 17.59
CA ARG A 131 -29.49 11.29 16.30
C ARG A 131 -28.25 11.89 15.61
N ASN A 132 -27.82 13.11 15.97
CA ASN A 132 -26.71 13.79 15.29
C ASN A 132 -25.32 13.52 15.90
N SER A 133 -25.22 13.20 17.19
CA SER A 133 -23.96 12.84 17.85
C SER A 133 -23.61 11.36 17.69
N HIS A 134 -24.62 10.48 17.66
CA HIS A 134 -24.43 9.05 17.45
C HIS A 134 -24.05 8.68 16.01
N SER A 135 -24.55 9.43 15.01
CA SER A 135 -24.20 9.19 13.60
C SER A 135 -22.73 9.54 13.31
N SER A 136 -22.25 10.69 13.80
CA SER A 136 -20.84 11.10 13.61
C SER A 136 -19.85 10.19 14.34
N MET A 137 -20.18 9.76 15.55
CA MET A 137 -19.36 8.82 16.32
C MET A 137 -19.32 7.43 15.66
N GLY A 138 -20.44 6.97 15.09
CA GLY A 138 -20.50 5.71 14.34
C GLY A 138 -19.68 5.75 13.05
N GLU A 139 -19.74 6.84 12.29
CA GLU A 139 -18.92 7.03 11.08
C GLU A 139 -17.43 7.15 11.38
N TYR A 140 -17.06 7.84 12.46
CA TYR A 140 -15.68 7.93 12.92
C TYR A 140 -15.10 6.55 13.28
N LYS A 141 -15.83 5.77 14.08
CA LYS A 141 -15.44 4.39 14.45
C LYS A 141 -15.32 3.49 13.24
N TYR A 142 -16.30 3.55 12.34
CA TYR A 142 -16.27 2.83 11.07
C TYR A 142 -14.99 3.18 10.28
N GLY A 143 -14.65 4.47 10.19
CA GLY A 143 -13.47 4.92 9.47
C GLY A 143 -12.18 4.33 10.01
N ILE A 144 -12.01 4.24 11.33
CA ILE A 144 -10.83 3.61 11.95
C ILE A 144 -10.75 2.12 11.59
N TRP A 145 -11.86 1.37 11.75
CA TRP A 145 -11.89 -0.06 11.39
C TRP A 145 -11.68 -0.30 9.89
N ASN A 146 -12.14 0.61 9.04
CA ASN A 146 -11.86 0.57 7.61
C ASN A 146 -10.36 0.77 7.33
N SER A 147 -9.67 1.66 8.05
CA SER A 147 -8.22 1.80 7.97
C SER A 147 -7.47 0.54 8.43
N VAL A 148 -7.92 -0.11 9.51
CA VAL A 148 -7.37 -1.43 9.94
C VAL A 148 -7.53 -2.46 8.83
N PHE A 149 -8.72 -2.53 8.21
CA PHE A 149 -8.99 -3.45 7.10
C PHE A 149 -8.11 -3.18 5.87
N LEU A 150 -7.95 -1.93 5.47
CA LEU A 150 -7.07 -1.55 4.36
C LEU A 150 -5.60 -1.88 4.66
N LEU A 151 -5.15 -1.68 5.90
CA LEU A 151 -3.81 -2.06 6.35
C LEU A 151 -3.63 -3.58 6.38
N LEU A 152 -4.65 -4.37 6.70
CA LEU A 152 -4.61 -5.84 6.60
C LEU A 152 -4.40 -6.30 5.15
N LEU A 153 -5.13 -5.70 4.20
CA LEU A 153 -4.93 -5.98 2.78
C LEU A 153 -3.51 -5.58 2.36
N MET A 154 -3.06 -4.38 2.74
CA MET A 154 -1.70 -3.92 2.43
C MET A 154 -0.62 -4.82 3.02
N GLU A 155 -0.79 -5.30 4.26
CA GLU A 155 0.11 -6.25 4.92
C GLU A 155 0.19 -7.56 4.12
N ALA A 156 -0.94 -8.12 3.70
CA ALA A 156 -0.98 -9.32 2.87
C ALA A 156 -0.27 -9.12 1.51
N GLN A 157 -0.38 -7.93 0.92
CA GLN A 157 0.37 -7.59 -0.30
C GLN A 157 1.88 -7.53 -0.01
N VAL A 158 2.30 -6.74 0.97
CA VAL A 158 3.73 -6.50 1.23
C VAL A 158 4.42 -7.78 1.70
N LEU A 159 3.79 -8.58 2.56
CA LEU A 159 4.31 -9.87 3.01
C LEU A 159 4.51 -10.84 1.85
N ARG A 160 3.51 -10.99 0.96
CA ARG A 160 3.70 -11.83 -0.25
C ARG A 160 4.86 -11.31 -1.09
N ARG A 161 4.93 -10.00 -1.34
CA ARG A 161 5.99 -9.42 -2.16
C ARG A 161 7.38 -9.62 -1.53
N LEU A 162 7.49 -9.59 -0.20
CA LEU A 162 8.70 -9.93 0.54
C LEU A 162 9.09 -11.39 0.29
N ILE A 163 8.16 -12.33 0.47
CA ILE A 163 8.38 -13.76 0.23
C ILE A 163 8.81 -14.00 -1.23
N GLU A 164 8.09 -13.45 -2.21
CA GLU A 164 8.46 -13.56 -3.62
C GLU A 164 9.85 -12.98 -3.91
N SER A 165 10.23 -11.87 -3.28
CA SER A 165 11.53 -11.24 -3.48
C SER A 165 12.70 -12.11 -3.02
N ILE A 166 12.46 -12.97 -2.02
CA ILE A 166 13.46 -13.88 -1.46
C ILE A 166 13.50 -15.19 -2.26
N TYR A 167 12.33 -15.76 -2.57
CA TYR A 167 12.24 -17.13 -3.10
C TYR A 167 11.98 -17.23 -4.60
N VAL A 168 11.30 -16.25 -5.21
CA VAL A 168 10.88 -16.31 -6.63
C VAL A 168 11.82 -15.48 -7.51
N PHE A 169 12.21 -14.28 -7.06
CA PHE A 169 13.01 -13.38 -7.89
C PHE A 169 14.52 -13.65 -7.77
N LYS A 170 15.05 -14.40 -8.75
CA LYS A 170 16.49 -14.59 -8.95
C LYS A 170 17.07 -13.43 -9.76
N TYR A 171 17.62 -12.42 -9.07
CA TYR A 171 18.28 -11.27 -9.71
C TYR A 171 19.70 -11.63 -10.18
N SER A 172 20.07 -11.23 -11.39
CA SER A 172 21.44 -11.38 -11.87
C SER A 172 22.38 -10.46 -11.07
N PRO A 173 23.61 -10.90 -10.70
CA PRO A 173 24.56 -10.09 -9.93
C PRO A 173 24.95 -8.75 -10.60
N SER A 174 24.90 -8.72 -11.93
CA SER A 174 25.18 -7.54 -12.75
C SER A 174 23.98 -6.61 -12.89
N ALA A 175 22.78 -7.04 -12.48
CA ALA A 175 21.57 -6.24 -12.60
C ALA A 175 21.57 -5.09 -11.59
N ARG A 176 21.31 -3.88 -12.08
CA ARG A 176 21.43 -2.63 -11.34
C ARG A 176 20.14 -1.80 -11.49
N MET A 177 19.89 -0.89 -10.57
CA MET A 177 18.79 0.08 -10.62
C MET A 177 19.31 1.45 -10.21
N HIS A 178 18.79 2.50 -10.83
CA HIS A 178 19.16 3.87 -10.47
C HIS A 178 18.74 4.23 -9.03
N ILE A 179 19.56 5.03 -8.33
CA ILE A 179 19.31 5.42 -6.94
C ILE A 179 17.98 6.18 -6.76
N ALA A 180 17.56 6.97 -7.74
CA ALA A 180 16.27 7.65 -7.70
C ALA A 180 15.10 6.64 -7.68
N GLY A 181 15.19 5.55 -8.46
CA GLY A 181 14.23 4.45 -8.41
C GLY A 181 14.24 3.74 -7.05
N TYR A 182 15.41 3.63 -6.42
CA TYR A 182 15.54 3.08 -5.07
C TYR A 182 14.85 3.93 -4.01
N LEU A 183 15.09 5.25 -4.02
CA LEU A 183 14.45 6.19 -3.10
C LEU A 183 12.94 6.27 -3.34
N THR A 184 12.50 6.24 -4.60
CA THR A 184 11.07 6.19 -4.95
C THR A 184 10.41 4.93 -4.42
N GLY A 185 11.10 3.79 -4.47
CA GLY A 185 10.64 2.54 -3.86
C GLY A 185 10.48 2.67 -2.34
N LEU A 186 11.49 3.18 -1.63
CA LEU A 186 11.40 3.40 -0.18
C LEU A 186 10.26 4.36 0.19
N PHE A 187 10.14 5.47 -0.52
CA PHE A 187 9.03 6.41 -0.35
C PHE A 187 7.69 5.69 -0.50
N PHE A 188 7.51 4.90 -1.56
CA PHE A 188 6.26 4.20 -1.81
C PHE A 188 5.88 3.24 -0.67
N TYR A 189 6.80 2.37 -0.23
CA TYR A 189 6.52 1.36 0.80
C TYR A 189 6.34 1.94 2.21
N THR A 190 6.70 3.22 2.41
CA THR A 190 6.47 3.94 3.67
C THR A 190 5.21 4.82 3.61
N ALA A 191 5.04 5.57 2.53
CA ALA A 191 3.94 6.50 2.34
C ALA A 191 2.61 5.81 2.01
N ALA A 192 2.62 4.70 1.24
CA ALA A 192 1.39 4.00 0.85
C ALA A 192 0.61 3.44 2.06
N PRO A 193 1.18 2.62 2.95
CA PRO A 193 0.45 2.14 4.12
C PRO A 193 0.05 3.29 5.06
N LEU A 194 0.92 4.29 5.24
CA LEU A 194 0.58 5.48 6.04
C LEU A 194 -0.62 6.24 5.45
N SER A 195 -0.74 6.31 4.13
CA SER A 195 -1.86 6.96 3.44
C SER A 195 -3.21 6.30 3.75
N LEU A 196 -3.24 4.98 4.00
CA LEU A 196 -4.46 4.22 4.30
C LEU A 196 -5.01 4.49 5.72
N CYS A 197 -4.18 5.03 6.62
CA CYS A 197 -4.55 5.38 7.99
C CYS A 197 -4.25 6.84 8.38
N CYS A 198 -3.81 7.69 7.44
CA CYS A 198 -3.30 9.03 7.71
C CYS A 198 -4.29 9.96 8.42
N THR A 199 -5.60 9.75 8.24
CA THR A 199 -6.64 10.52 8.93
C THR A 199 -6.55 10.38 10.46
N TYR A 200 -6.15 9.20 10.93
CA TYR A 200 -6.08 8.87 12.36
C TYR A 200 -4.64 8.73 12.88
N SER A 201 -3.63 8.89 12.01
CA SER A 201 -2.26 8.51 12.34
C SER A 201 -1.69 9.33 13.50
N VAL A 202 -2.07 10.60 13.64
CA VAL A 202 -1.59 11.44 14.74
C VAL A 202 -2.19 10.97 16.07
N GLU A 203 -3.49 10.68 16.15
CA GLU A 203 -4.08 10.13 17.38
C GLU A 203 -3.51 8.74 17.71
N VAL A 204 -3.30 7.90 16.70
CA VAL A 204 -2.67 6.58 16.84
C VAL A 204 -1.25 6.72 17.40
N PHE A 205 -0.43 7.63 16.86
CA PHE A 205 0.93 7.85 17.37
C PHE A 205 0.95 8.44 18.77
N LYS A 206 0.01 9.33 19.12
CA LYS A 206 -0.17 9.81 20.50
C LYS A 206 -0.50 8.67 21.46
N LEU A 207 -1.41 7.77 21.07
CA LEU A 207 -1.74 6.60 21.88
C LEU A 207 -0.50 5.71 22.09
N VAL A 208 0.25 5.41 21.02
CA VAL A 208 1.47 4.59 21.12
C VAL A 208 2.51 5.24 22.01
N ALA A 209 2.75 6.56 21.86
CA ALA A 209 3.68 7.30 22.71
C ALA A 209 3.28 7.22 24.19
N ASN A 210 1.99 7.38 24.50
CA ASN A 210 1.47 7.28 25.85
C ASN A 210 1.60 5.87 26.44
N LEU A 211 1.33 4.82 25.65
CA LEU A 211 1.50 3.43 26.07
C LEU A 211 2.97 3.11 26.36
N LEU A 212 3.90 3.61 25.54
CA LEU A 212 5.34 3.44 25.76
C LEU A 212 5.82 4.18 27.00
N ALA A 213 5.36 5.43 27.20
CA ALA A 213 5.67 6.19 28.40
C ALA A 213 5.13 5.50 29.67
N GLU A 214 3.89 5.00 29.64
CA GLU A 214 3.31 4.27 30.76
C GLU A 214 4.08 2.97 31.05
N PHE A 215 4.47 2.23 30.01
CA PHE A 215 5.28 1.01 30.16
C PHE A 215 6.64 1.29 30.82
N ILE A 216 7.29 2.40 30.45
CA ILE A 216 8.59 2.81 31.02
C ILE A 216 8.44 3.25 32.48
N VAL A 217 7.40 4.03 32.80
CA VAL A 217 7.20 4.60 34.13
C VAL A 217 6.66 3.59 35.14
N LYS A 218 5.65 2.79 34.77
CA LYS A 218 5.00 1.83 35.68
C LYS A 218 5.67 0.45 35.72
N GLY A 219 6.47 0.11 34.71
CA GLY A 219 7.06 -1.22 34.56
C GLY A 219 6.04 -2.29 34.14
N LYS A 220 6.55 -3.41 33.61
CA LYS A 220 5.77 -4.51 33.02
C LYS A 220 4.75 -5.14 34.00
N ASP A 221 5.05 -5.17 35.29
CA ASP A 221 4.33 -6.00 36.28
C ASP A 221 3.02 -5.37 36.82
N ARG A 222 2.65 -4.16 36.39
CA ARG A 222 1.41 -3.48 36.83
C ARG A 222 0.43 -3.13 35.70
N MET A 223 0.72 -3.51 34.46
CA MET A 223 -0.24 -3.36 33.38
C MET A 223 -1.32 -4.42 33.53
N GLN A 224 -2.51 -4.02 33.99
CA GLN A 224 -3.71 -4.83 33.88
C GLN A 224 -4.11 -4.91 32.40
N VAL A 225 -3.55 -5.89 31.68
CA VAL A 225 -4.04 -6.28 30.36
C VAL A 225 -5.22 -7.21 30.59
N THR A 226 -6.43 -6.64 30.61
CA THR A 226 -7.63 -7.46 30.43
C THR A 226 -7.52 -8.05 29.03
N GLU A 227 -7.19 -9.34 28.90
CA GLU A 227 -7.17 -10.04 27.61
C GLU A 227 -8.61 -10.14 27.09
N PRO A 228 -8.98 -9.38 26.06
CA PRO A 228 -10.29 -9.50 25.42
C PRO A 228 -10.39 -10.83 24.71
N SER A 229 -11.61 -11.34 24.55
CA SER A 229 -11.82 -12.54 23.74
C SER A 229 -11.39 -12.28 22.28
N PHE A 230 -10.81 -13.27 21.60
CA PHE A 230 -10.42 -13.16 20.17
C PHE A 230 -11.57 -12.64 19.30
N ARG A 231 -12.82 -12.99 19.65
CA ARG A 231 -14.03 -12.57 18.95
C ARG A 231 -14.24 -11.06 19.00
N GLU A 232 -13.93 -10.40 20.11
CA GLU A 232 -14.07 -8.95 20.25
C GLU A 232 -13.07 -8.18 19.36
N TYR A 233 -11.90 -8.75 19.07
CA TYR A 233 -10.91 -8.13 18.19
C TYR A 233 -11.32 -8.12 16.71
N VAL A 234 -12.06 -9.14 16.27
CA VAL A 234 -12.34 -9.38 14.84
C VAL A 234 -13.77 -9.00 14.47
N TYR A 235 -14.72 -9.07 15.41
CA TYR A 235 -16.14 -8.82 15.15
C TYR A 235 -16.42 -7.46 14.46
N PRO A 236 -15.75 -6.34 14.80
CA PRO A 236 -15.93 -5.07 14.10
C PRO A 236 -15.55 -5.09 12.62
N LEU A 237 -14.60 -5.95 12.19
CA LEU A 237 -14.25 -6.10 10.77
C LEU A 237 -15.39 -6.73 9.96
N LEU A 238 -16.20 -7.59 10.58
CA LEU A 238 -17.37 -8.19 9.94
C LEU A 238 -18.52 -7.20 9.76
N GLN A 239 -18.52 -6.10 10.52
CA GLN A 239 -19.51 -5.02 10.41
C GLN A 239 -19.15 -3.99 9.32
N LEU A 240 -18.06 -4.21 8.57
CA LEU A 240 -17.70 -3.34 7.46
C LEU A 240 -18.78 -3.37 6.36
N LYS A 241 -18.94 -2.25 5.66
CA LYS A 241 -19.95 -2.10 4.60
C LYS A 241 -19.56 -2.93 3.38
N TRP A 242 -20.56 -3.28 2.56
CA TRP A 242 -20.42 -4.14 1.38
C TRP A 242 -19.29 -3.73 0.41
N TYR A 243 -19.04 -2.42 0.22
CA TYR A 243 -17.98 -1.95 -0.67
C TYR A 243 -16.56 -2.33 -0.21
N ALA A 244 -16.34 -2.50 1.11
CA ALA A 244 -15.05 -2.98 1.63
C ALA A 244 -14.77 -4.40 1.12
N TRP A 245 -15.78 -5.26 1.14
CA TRP A 245 -15.69 -6.63 0.67
C TRP A 245 -15.60 -6.74 -0.85
N ILE A 246 -16.30 -5.89 -1.61
CA ILE A 246 -16.12 -5.80 -3.06
C ILE A 246 -14.70 -5.36 -3.39
N GLY A 247 -14.19 -4.32 -2.70
CA GLY A 247 -12.82 -3.87 -2.88
C GLY A 247 -11.80 -4.97 -2.57
N ALA A 248 -12.02 -5.75 -1.51
CA ALA A 248 -11.21 -6.92 -1.19
C ALA A 248 -11.30 -8.01 -2.26
N ALA A 249 -12.46 -8.26 -2.86
CA ALA A 249 -12.59 -9.21 -3.96
C ALA A 249 -11.74 -8.80 -5.18
N PHE A 250 -11.80 -7.52 -5.59
CA PHE A 250 -10.92 -6.98 -6.63
C PHE A 250 -9.43 -7.05 -6.25
N PHE A 251 -9.13 -6.71 -4.99
CA PHE A 251 -7.78 -6.80 -4.45
C PHE A 251 -7.22 -8.21 -4.57
N PHE A 252 -7.95 -9.23 -4.08
CA PHE A 252 -7.50 -10.62 -4.13
C PHE A 252 -7.45 -11.17 -5.55
N TRP A 253 -8.36 -10.75 -6.42
CA TRP A 253 -8.31 -11.08 -7.85
C TRP A 253 -7.00 -10.60 -8.49
N GLY A 254 -6.65 -9.33 -8.32
CA GLY A 254 -5.38 -8.77 -8.78
C GLY A 254 -4.18 -9.44 -8.11
N TRP A 255 -4.26 -9.72 -6.81
CA TRP A 255 -3.20 -10.37 -6.02
C TRP A 255 -2.86 -11.77 -6.55
N ILE A 256 -3.87 -12.57 -6.89
CA ILE A 256 -3.71 -13.92 -7.45
C ILE A 256 -3.05 -13.85 -8.84
N HIS A 257 -3.55 -13.00 -9.74
CA HIS A 257 -2.96 -12.84 -11.07
C HIS A 257 -1.53 -12.30 -11.02
N GLN A 258 -1.24 -11.37 -10.10
CA GLN A 258 0.12 -10.88 -9.91
C GLN A 258 1.05 -12.00 -9.46
N TYR A 259 0.63 -12.81 -8.48
CA TYR A 259 1.40 -13.97 -8.00
C TYR A 259 1.71 -14.96 -9.13
N ARG A 260 0.70 -15.34 -9.93
CA ARG A 260 0.86 -16.23 -11.08
C ARG A 260 1.86 -15.67 -12.09
N CYS A 261 1.73 -14.40 -12.44
CA CYS A 261 2.66 -13.74 -13.36
C CYS A 261 4.10 -13.75 -12.83
N HIS A 262 4.31 -13.52 -11.53
CA HIS A 262 5.64 -13.58 -10.92
C HIS A 262 6.20 -15.00 -10.90
N ALA A 263 5.38 -16.01 -10.61
CA ALA A 263 5.79 -17.41 -10.66
C ALA A 263 6.24 -17.82 -12.08
N ILE A 264 5.50 -17.41 -13.12
CA ILE A 264 5.88 -17.63 -14.53
C ILE A 264 7.21 -16.94 -14.86
N LEU A 265 7.39 -15.68 -14.46
CA LEU A 265 8.65 -14.96 -14.70
C LEU A 265 9.83 -15.56 -13.93
N GLY A 266 9.58 -16.12 -12.74
CA GLY A 266 10.56 -16.81 -11.93
C GLY A 266 11.02 -18.13 -12.56
N SER A 267 10.08 -18.97 -13.01
CA SER A 267 10.37 -20.29 -13.58
C SER A 267 11.15 -20.20 -14.89
N ILE A 268 10.89 -19.18 -15.72
CA ILE A 268 11.64 -18.92 -16.95
C ILE A 268 13.13 -18.69 -16.64
N ARG A 269 13.46 -18.03 -15.53
CA ARG A 269 14.86 -17.78 -15.14
C ARG A 269 15.55 -19.00 -14.55
N GLU A 270 14.79 -19.91 -13.94
CA GLU A 270 15.33 -21.15 -13.39
C GLU A 270 15.64 -22.19 -14.47
N ASN A 271 14.80 -22.28 -15.50
CA ASN A 271 14.96 -23.22 -16.61
C ASN A 271 15.92 -22.71 -17.71
N GLY A 272 16.41 -21.47 -17.62
CA GLY A 272 17.35 -20.92 -18.59
C GLY A 272 18.74 -21.52 -18.44
N ASN A 273 19.21 -22.26 -19.45
CA ASN A 273 20.55 -22.87 -19.50
C ASN A 273 21.72 -21.85 -19.39
N LYS A 274 21.45 -20.54 -19.52
CA LYS A 274 22.39 -19.44 -19.31
C LYS A 274 21.76 -18.36 -18.43
N VAL A 275 22.46 -17.96 -17.36
CA VAL A 275 22.05 -16.98 -16.33
C VAL A 275 21.62 -15.60 -16.86
N ASN A 276 21.82 -15.31 -18.16
CA ASN A 276 21.53 -14.01 -18.80
C ASN A 276 20.66 -14.09 -20.05
N GLU A 277 20.06 -15.24 -20.37
CA GLU A 277 19.20 -15.38 -21.54
C GLU A 277 17.75 -15.05 -21.17
N TYR A 278 17.13 -14.13 -21.91
CA TYR A 278 15.74 -13.74 -21.70
C TYR A 278 14.84 -14.56 -22.62
N ALA A 279 13.66 -14.94 -22.12
CA ALA A 279 12.61 -15.55 -22.93
C ALA A 279 11.34 -14.68 -22.97
N ILE A 280 10.46 -14.98 -23.93
CA ILE A 280 9.13 -14.39 -24.04
C ILE A 280 8.20 -15.17 -23.09
N PRO A 281 7.58 -14.52 -22.09
CA PRO A 281 6.61 -15.19 -21.24
C PRO A 281 5.31 -15.43 -22.01
N GLU A 282 4.74 -16.61 -21.78
CA GLU A 282 3.48 -17.08 -22.35
C GLU A 282 2.58 -17.57 -21.19
N CYS A 283 1.27 -17.67 -21.43
CA CYS A 283 0.21 -17.99 -20.46
C CYS A 283 -0.28 -16.83 -19.55
N ASP A 284 -1.45 -17.02 -18.94
CA ASP A 284 -2.19 -15.99 -18.18
C ASP A 284 -2.37 -14.71 -19.02
N TRP A 285 -2.39 -13.53 -18.40
CA TRP A 285 -2.53 -12.26 -19.09
C TRP A 285 -1.34 -11.87 -19.99
N PHE A 286 -0.26 -12.66 -20.05
CA PHE A 286 0.86 -12.38 -20.97
C PHE A 286 0.46 -12.48 -22.44
N GLU A 287 -0.65 -13.15 -22.77
CA GLU A 287 -1.19 -13.23 -24.13
C GLU A 287 -1.66 -11.88 -24.67
N TYR A 288 -2.12 -10.99 -23.77
CA TYR A 288 -2.70 -9.70 -24.14
C TYR A 288 -1.74 -8.53 -23.90
N VAL A 289 -0.92 -8.62 -22.85
CA VAL A 289 -0.05 -7.52 -22.43
C VAL A 289 1.34 -8.00 -22.08
N SER A 290 2.31 -7.10 -22.21
CA SER A 290 3.73 -7.40 -21.99
C SER A 290 4.08 -7.47 -20.51
N SER A 291 3.40 -6.68 -19.69
CA SER A 291 3.63 -6.57 -18.25
C SER A 291 2.32 -6.77 -17.45
N PRO A 292 1.70 -7.95 -17.50
CA PRO A 292 0.43 -8.22 -16.82
C PRO A 292 0.53 -8.14 -15.30
N HIS A 293 1.70 -8.43 -14.72
CA HIS A 293 1.96 -8.25 -13.29
C HIS A 293 1.82 -6.79 -12.84
N TYR A 294 2.06 -5.82 -13.72
CA TYR A 294 1.83 -4.39 -13.45
C TYR A 294 0.35 -4.00 -13.61
N LEU A 295 -0.35 -4.61 -14.56
CA LEU A 295 -1.81 -4.49 -14.66
C LEU A 295 -2.50 -5.06 -13.42
N ALA A 296 -2.11 -6.24 -12.99
CA ALA A 296 -2.61 -6.91 -11.81
C ALA A 296 -2.37 -6.06 -10.55
N GLU A 297 -1.20 -5.42 -10.42
CA GLU A 297 -0.95 -4.47 -9.34
C GLU A 297 -1.86 -3.24 -9.41
N SER A 298 -2.14 -2.72 -10.60
CA SER A 298 -3.12 -1.65 -10.76
C SER A 298 -4.50 -2.08 -10.25
N VAL A 299 -4.93 -3.32 -10.51
CA VAL A 299 -6.19 -3.88 -9.98
C VAL A 299 -6.16 -3.98 -8.44
N ILE A 300 -5.04 -4.36 -7.84
CA ILE A 300 -4.86 -4.44 -6.37
C ILE A 300 -5.13 -3.07 -5.73
N TYR A 301 -4.48 -2.00 -6.21
CA TYR A 301 -4.68 -0.65 -5.67
C TYR A 301 -6.06 -0.07 -6.03
N GLY A 302 -6.63 -0.46 -7.17
CA GLY A 302 -8.03 -0.16 -7.51
C GLY A 302 -8.99 -0.76 -6.47
N GLY A 303 -8.75 -2.01 -6.04
CA GLY A 303 -9.47 -2.65 -4.94
C GLY A 303 -9.41 -1.86 -3.62
N LEU A 304 -8.25 -1.28 -3.29
CA LEU A 304 -8.11 -0.41 -2.11
C LEU A 304 -8.94 0.88 -2.23
N VAL A 305 -9.01 1.50 -3.41
CA VAL A 305 -9.88 2.66 -3.67
C VAL A 305 -11.36 2.32 -3.49
N ILE A 306 -11.79 1.16 -3.98
CA ILE A 306 -13.18 0.67 -3.79
C ILE A 306 -13.44 0.46 -2.29
N ALA A 307 -12.52 -0.21 -1.59
CA ALA A 307 -12.63 -0.46 -0.16
C ALA A 307 -12.55 0.82 0.70
N SER A 308 -11.98 1.92 0.19
CA SER A 308 -12.01 3.25 0.81
C SER A 308 -13.21 4.10 0.37
N ARG A 309 -14.26 3.47 -0.18
CA ARG A 309 -15.54 4.08 -0.57
C ARG A 309 -15.42 5.11 -1.70
N PHE A 310 -14.35 5.06 -2.50
CA PHE A 310 -14.03 6.04 -3.56
C PHE A 310 -13.92 7.50 -3.12
N SER A 311 -14.10 7.82 -1.83
CA SER A 311 -14.14 9.19 -1.33
C SER A 311 -12.81 9.66 -0.76
N ASP A 312 -11.90 8.74 -0.43
CA ASP A 312 -10.61 9.11 0.10
C ASP A 312 -9.62 9.53 -1.02
N ILE A 313 -9.40 10.84 -1.10
CA ILE A 313 -8.46 11.47 -2.03
C ILE A 313 -7.05 10.91 -1.85
N THR A 314 -6.62 10.59 -0.62
CA THR A 314 -5.26 10.13 -0.39
C THR A 314 -5.05 8.74 -1.02
N THR A 315 -6.00 7.82 -0.84
CA THR A 315 -5.98 6.51 -1.52
C THR A 315 -6.02 6.65 -3.05
N TRP A 316 -6.80 7.59 -3.60
CA TRP A 316 -6.79 7.87 -5.04
C TRP A 316 -5.42 8.32 -5.55
N LEU A 317 -4.73 9.20 -4.80
CA LEU A 317 -3.39 9.65 -5.18
C LEU A 317 -2.38 8.49 -5.20
N VAL A 318 -2.46 7.57 -4.23
CA VAL A 318 -1.66 6.33 -4.24
C VAL A 318 -1.95 5.52 -5.50
N PHE A 319 -3.23 5.31 -5.82
CA PHE A 319 -3.64 4.56 -7.01
C PHE A 319 -3.14 5.19 -8.31
N VAL A 320 -3.33 6.50 -8.50
CA VAL A 320 -2.89 7.19 -9.71
C VAL A 320 -1.37 7.17 -9.84
N PHE A 321 -0.63 7.37 -8.74
CA PHE A 321 0.82 7.20 -8.73
C PHE A 321 1.22 5.80 -9.18
N THR A 322 0.61 4.76 -8.60
CA THR A 322 0.90 3.37 -8.92
C THR A 322 0.66 3.11 -10.41
N VAL A 323 -0.51 3.48 -10.94
CA VAL A 323 -0.85 3.27 -12.36
C VAL A 323 0.12 4.02 -13.27
N ALA A 324 0.42 5.29 -12.98
CA ALA A 324 1.33 6.10 -13.81
C ALA A 324 2.75 5.52 -13.81
N ASN A 325 3.30 5.19 -12.64
CA ASN A 325 4.64 4.63 -12.49
C ASN A 325 4.77 3.27 -13.18
N LEU A 326 3.78 2.39 -12.97
CA LEU A 326 3.76 1.06 -13.57
C LEU A 326 3.55 1.11 -15.08
N SER A 327 2.74 2.03 -15.58
CA SER A 327 2.53 2.21 -17.02
C SER A 327 3.79 2.70 -17.74
N LEU A 328 4.57 3.59 -17.13
CA LEU A 328 5.87 3.99 -17.67
C LEU A 328 6.85 2.81 -17.73
N ALA A 329 6.94 2.04 -16.65
CA ALA A 329 7.80 0.86 -16.59
C ALA A 329 7.35 -0.24 -17.59
N ALA A 330 6.05 -0.41 -17.78
CA ALA A 330 5.49 -1.34 -18.76
C ALA A 330 5.84 -0.94 -20.19
N GLY A 331 5.71 0.36 -20.51
CA GLY A 331 6.07 0.89 -21.83
C GLY A 331 7.52 0.67 -22.20
N GLU A 332 8.45 0.88 -21.25
CA GLU A 332 9.88 0.56 -21.46
C GLU A 332 10.12 -0.93 -21.61
N THR A 333 9.45 -1.74 -20.79
CA THR A 333 9.54 -3.21 -20.89
C THR A 333 9.06 -3.72 -22.25
N HIS A 334 7.94 -3.20 -22.75
CA HIS A 334 7.39 -3.54 -24.05
C HIS A 334 8.33 -3.13 -25.19
N ARG A 335 8.81 -1.88 -25.20
CA ARG A 335 9.82 -1.41 -26.17
C ARG A 335 11.09 -2.24 -26.16
N TRP A 336 11.51 -2.71 -24.99
CA TRP A 336 12.66 -3.60 -24.88
C TRP A 336 12.37 -4.97 -25.51
N TYR A 337 11.20 -5.56 -25.25
CA TYR A 337 10.82 -6.86 -25.84
C TYR A 337 10.75 -6.79 -27.38
N VAL A 338 10.09 -5.76 -27.93
CA VAL A 338 9.96 -5.54 -29.37
C VAL A 338 11.32 -5.39 -30.06
N ARG A 339 12.28 -4.71 -29.42
CA ARG A 339 13.65 -4.56 -29.95
C ARG A 339 14.51 -5.81 -29.80
N LYS A 340 14.25 -6.64 -28.79
CA LYS A 340 15.09 -7.78 -28.44
C LYS A 340 14.73 -9.05 -29.23
N PHE A 341 13.46 -9.25 -29.54
CA PHE A 341 12.97 -10.48 -30.16
C PHE A 341 12.28 -10.19 -31.50
N ASP A 342 12.85 -10.70 -32.58
CA ASP A 342 12.28 -10.55 -33.93
C ASP A 342 10.88 -11.18 -34.04
N LYS A 343 10.63 -12.27 -33.30
CA LYS A 343 9.36 -13.00 -33.25
C LYS A 343 8.43 -12.56 -32.11
N TYR A 344 8.58 -11.35 -31.57
CA TYR A 344 7.69 -10.88 -30.50
C TYR A 344 6.25 -10.66 -31.01
N PRO A 345 5.21 -11.13 -30.27
CA PRO A 345 3.81 -10.93 -30.68
C PRO A 345 3.42 -9.45 -30.74
N ARG A 346 3.09 -8.97 -31.95
CA ARG A 346 2.78 -7.55 -32.20
C ARG A 346 1.40 -7.11 -31.70
N ASN A 347 0.53 -8.05 -31.36
CA ASN A 347 -0.80 -7.80 -30.82
C ASN A 347 -0.80 -7.49 -29.32
N ARG A 348 0.32 -7.72 -28.61
CA ARG A 348 0.42 -7.42 -27.17
C ARG A 348 0.53 -5.92 -26.93
N CYS A 349 -0.25 -5.40 -25.99
CA CYS A 349 -0.09 -4.04 -25.47
C CYS A 349 0.99 -4.01 -24.35
N ALA A 350 1.36 -2.84 -23.85
CA ALA A 350 2.33 -2.70 -22.77
C ALA A 350 1.75 -3.16 -21.43
N ILE A 351 0.56 -2.66 -21.05
CA ILE A 351 -0.07 -2.89 -19.74
C ILE A 351 -1.59 -2.94 -19.77
N ILE A 352 -2.27 -2.07 -20.51
CA ILE A 352 -3.75 -2.06 -20.59
C ILE A 352 -4.14 -2.74 -21.91
N PRO A 353 -4.85 -3.89 -21.86
CA PRO A 353 -5.29 -4.59 -23.05
C PRO A 353 -6.06 -3.64 -23.98
N PHE A 354 -5.72 -3.67 -25.26
CA PHE A 354 -6.39 -2.89 -26.32
C PHE A 354 -6.27 -1.36 -26.21
N ILE A 355 -5.51 -0.82 -25.26
CA ILE A 355 -5.33 0.63 -25.07
C ILE A 355 -3.86 1.04 -25.13
N TYR A 356 -3.01 0.48 -24.24
CA TYR A 356 -1.62 0.92 -24.09
C TYR A 356 -0.67 -0.21 -23.73
#